data_AF-C5C7K4-F1
#
_entry.id   AF-C5C7K4-F1
#
_cell.length_a   1.000
_cell.length_b   1.000
_cell.length_c   1.000
_cell.angle_alpha   90.00
_cell.angle_beta   90.00
_cell.angle_gamma   90.00
#
_symmetry.space_group_name_H-M   'P 1'
#
loop_
_entity.id
_entity.type
_entity.pdbx_description
1 polymer ?
#
loop_
_entity_poly.entity_id
_entity_poly.type
_entity_poly.pdbx_seq_one_letter_code
_entity_poly.pdbx_strand_id
1 'polypeptide(L)'
;MDGDGFADRLIVAEDGRVRNEYTDAEGTRHVGAFDVVPRLDDFLAEHPDFSLNGARGVLAMTGYDGVFGYRTSAREFGDSPTFDADVAAATEVADALKDSGWAFASHTWGHRTVPKLTMEELEFDMGHWHQEVEPILGPTDMLIYPFGADVTGPGTYTEDNERYRYLRDLGYRSFFLVDGTSKAWGQLEPGYYRGSRINVDGISLAAAVSGERPVLEEFFDPRSVLDPARPESIRGPKKPSAAPSSSAAAPRTPRP
;
A
#
# COMPACT_ATOMS: atom_id res chain seq x y z
N MET A 1 17.58 -0.82 -3.18
CA MET A 1 17.18 -0.77 -1.75
C MET A 1 18.32 -1.30 -0.87
N ASP A 2 19.53 -1.42 -1.40
CA ASP A 2 20.69 -1.96 -0.69
C ASP A 2 20.97 -1.12 0.56
N GLY A 3 20.98 -1.78 1.72
CA GLY A 3 21.20 -1.12 3.02
C GLY A 3 19.94 -0.55 3.68
N ASP A 4 18.76 -0.66 3.06
CA ASP A 4 17.50 -0.15 3.65
C ASP A 4 16.83 -1.15 4.61
N GLY A 5 17.37 -2.38 4.71
CA GLY A 5 16.88 -3.43 5.62
C GLY A 5 15.65 -4.19 5.11
N PHE A 6 15.26 -4.01 3.85
CA PHE A 6 14.19 -4.78 3.21
C PHE A 6 14.70 -6.12 2.69
N ALA A 7 13.79 -7.11 2.68
CA ALA A 7 13.99 -8.35 1.94
C ALA A 7 14.09 -8.07 0.44
N ASP A 8 14.84 -8.90 -0.29
CA ASP A 8 15.04 -8.73 -1.73
C ASP A 8 13.80 -9.13 -2.53
N ARG A 9 13.18 -10.26 -2.16
CA ARG A 9 11.97 -10.81 -2.80
C ARG A 9 11.27 -11.83 -1.91
N LEU A 10 10.06 -12.20 -2.31
CA LEU A 10 9.40 -13.41 -1.82
C LEU A 10 9.72 -14.58 -2.75
N ILE A 11 9.89 -15.78 -2.19
CA ILE A 11 10.09 -17.03 -2.92
C ILE A 11 9.20 -18.11 -2.34
N VAL A 12 8.86 -19.13 -3.13
CA VAL A 12 8.32 -20.39 -2.61
C VAL A 12 9.49 -21.28 -2.19
N ALA A 13 9.54 -21.65 -0.91
CA ALA A 13 10.57 -22.53 -0.37
C ALA A 13 10.26 -24.01 -0.64
N GLU A 14 11.22 -24.90 -0.39
CA GLU A 14 11.08 -26.34 -0.64
C GLU A 14 9.90 -27.00 0.12
N ASP A 15 9.47 -26.41 1.24
CA ASP A 15 8.31 -26.84 2.02
C ASP A 15 6.97 -26.32 1.46
N GLY A 16 7.00 -25.61 0.33
CA GLY A 16 5.85 -24.99 -0.32
C GLY A 16 5.40 -23.67 0.33
N ARG A 17 6.07 -23.20 1.39
CA ARG A 17 5.71 -21.95 2.07
C ARG A 17 6.41 -20.76 1.41
N VAL A 18 5.73 -19.63 1.41
CA VAL A 18 6.33 -18.37 0.96
C VAL A 18 7.30 -17.86 2.03
N ARG A 19 8.52 -17.51 1.62
CA ARG A 19 9.60 -16.99 2.47
C ARG A 19 10.22 -15.74 1.85
N ASN A 20 10.93 -14.96 2.64
CA ASN A 20 11.78 -13.89 2.14
C ASN A 20 13.14 -14.45 1.72
N GLU A 21 13.62 -13.98 0.59
CA GLU A 21 15.03 -13.79 0.28
C GLU A 21 15.56 -12.54 0.97
N TYR A 22 16.75 -12.59 1.56
CA TYR A 22 17.41 -11.41 2.12
C TYR A 22 18.93 -11.49 1.96
N THR A 23 19.55 -10.44 1.46
CA THR A 23 21.00 -10.29 1.36
C THR A 23 21.51 -9.37 2.47
N ASP A 24 22.37 -9.89 3.33
CA ASP A 24 22.96 -9.10 4.43
C ASP A 24 24.06 -8.13 3.95
N ALA A 25 24.59 -7.33 4.88
CA ALA A 25 25.62 -6.33 4.58
C ALA A 25 26.93 -6.96 4.07
N GLU A 26 27.17 -8.23 4.40
CA GLU A 26 28.31 -9.03 3.95
C GLU A 26 28.08 -9.67 2.57
N GLY A 27 26.88 -9.53 1.98
CA GLY A 27 26.50 -10.11 0.70
C GLY A 27 26.06 -11.58 0.80
N THR A 28 25.80 -12.08 2.00
CA THR A 28 25.30 -13.44 2.23
C THR A 28 23.80 -13.50 2.05
N ARG A 29 23.36 -14.49 1.28
CA ARG A 29 21.95 -14.76 1.01
C ARG A 29 21.33 -15.61 2.12
N HIS A 30 20.19 -15.16 2.63
CA HIS A 30 19.39 -15.82 3.66
C HIS A 30 17.98 -16.09 3.15
N VAL A 31 17.38 -17.17 3.66
CA VAL A 31 15.97 -17.50 3.42
C VAL A 31 15.26 -17.68 4.76
N GLY A 32 14.14 -16.99 4.94
CA GLY A 32 13.41 -17.06 6.21
C GLY A 32 12.21 -16.12 6.30
N ALA A 33 11.66 -15.99 7.50
CA ALA A 33 10.64 -15.00 7.80
C ALA A 33 11.29 -13.70 8.24
N PHE A 34 11.48 -12.75 7.33
CA PHE A 34 12.15 -11.48 7.62
C PHE A 34 11.19 -10.28 7.54
N ASP A 35 10.06 -10.43 6.86
CA ASP A 35 9.05 -9.39 6.65
C ASP A 35 7.63 -9.90 6.95
N VAL A 36 6.64 -9.01 6.85
CA VAL A 36 5.24 -9.17 7.27
C VAL A 36 4.63 -10.48 6.77
N VAL A 37 4.81 -10.83 5.50
CA VAL A 37 4.15 -11.97 4.87
C VAL A 37 4.52 -13.30 5.55
N PRO A 38 5.79 -13.76 5.49
CA PRO A 38 6.15 -15.02 6.14
C PRO A 38 6.10 -14.98 7.67
N ARG A 39 6.28 -13.79 8.28
CA ARG A 39 6.12 -13.64 9.74
C ARG A 39 4.69 -13.90 10.20
N LEU A 40 3.71 -13.35 9.49
CA LEU A 40 2.30 -13.59 9.80
C LEU A 40 1.93 -15.05 9.53
N ASP A 41 2.44 -15.64 8.43
CA ASP A 41 2.18 -17.05 8.12
C ASP A 41 2.76 -18.00 9.18
N ASP A 42 3.98 -17.75 9.69
CA ASP A 42 4.55 -18.53 10.81
C ASP A 42 3.69 -18.40 12.06
N PHE A 43 3.28 -17.19 12.41
CA PHE A 43 2.42 -16.94 13.57
C PHE A 43 1.08 -17.68 13.45
N LEU A 44 0.43 -17.64 12.28
CA LEU A 44 -0.84 -18.33 12.06
C LEU A 44 -0.71 -19.86 12.04
N ALA A 45 0.46 -20.39 11.64
CA ALA A 45 0.71 -21.83 11.73
C ALA A 45 0.80 -22.30 13.19
N GLU A 46 1.35 -21.47 14.08
CA GLU A 46 1.42 -21.73 15.53
C GLU A 46 0.08 -21.42 16.24
N HIS A 47 -0.72 -20.51 15.69
CA HIS A 47 -1.98 -20.01 16.25
C HIS A 47 -3.13 -20.11 15.24
N PRO A 48 -3.60 -21.32 14.89
CA PRO A 48 -4.60 -21.51 13.84
C PRO A 48 -5.99 -20.96 14.19
N ASP A 49 -6.26 -20.67 15.46
CA ASP A 49 -7.48 -20.05 15.98
C ASP A 49 -7.48 -18.52 15.92
N PHE A 50 -6.34 -17.90 15.61
CA PHE A 50 -6.20 -16.45 15.56
C PHE A 50 -7.00 -15.81 14.42
N SER A 51 -7.12 -16.49 13.28
CA SER A 51 -7.75 -15.93 12.08
C SER A 51 -9.08 -16.61 11.74
N LEU A 52 -10.10 -15.78 11.51
CA LEU A 52 -11.38 -16.24 10.99
C LEU A 52 -11.19 -16.84 9.59
N ASN A 53 -11.49 -18.13 9.44
CA ASN A 53 -11.39 -18.90 8.19
C ASN A 53 -9.98 -18.92 7.57
N GLY A 54 -8.93 -18.68 8.37
CA GLY A 54 -7.57 -18.56 7.83
C GLY A 54 -7.40 -17.35 6.91
N ALA A 55 -8.15 -16.27 7.09
CA ALA A 55 -7.87 -15.03 6.36
C ALA A 55 -6.50 -14.45 6.74
N ARG A 56 -5.72 -13.99 5.77
CA ARG A 56 -4.48 -13.23 6.00
C ARG A 56 -4.76 -11.75 5.70
N GLY A 57 -3.74 -11.02 5.28
CA GLY A 57 -3.89 -9.65 4.81
C GLY A 57 -4.27 -9.55 3.33
N VAL A 58 -4.46 -8.30 2.88
CA VAL A 58 -4.55 -7.95 1.46
C VAL A 58 -3.24 -7.28 1.05
N LEU A 59 -2.57 -7.81 0.04
CA LEU A 59 -1.37 -7.20 -0.55
C LEU A 59 -1.79 -6.33 -1.73
N ALA A 60 -1.56 -5.01 -1.61
CA ALA A 60 -1.87 -4.06 -2.67
C ALA A 60 -0.63 -3.82 -3.53
N MET A 61 -0.67 -4.25 -4.79
CA MET A 61 0.51 -4.33 -5.64
C MET A 61 0.60 -3.15 -6.61
N THR A 62 1.78 -2.53 -6.65
CA THR A 62 2.17 -1.61 -7.73
C THR A 62 2.80 -2.39 -8.88
N GLY A 63 2.82 -1.82 -10.09
CA GLY A 63 3.31 -2.52 -11.29
C GLY A 63 4.65 -2.05 -11.84
N TYR A 64 5.01 -0.77 -11.67
CA TYR A 64 6.09 -0.14 -12.42
C TYR A 64 7.47 -0.82 -12.27
N ASP A 65 7.79 -1.33 -11.08
CA ASP A 65 9.03 -2.03 -10.79
C ASP A 65 8.89 -3.57 -10.80
N GLY A 66 7.66 -4.06 -11.01
CA GLY A 66 7.24 -5.45 -10.87
C GLY A 66 6.71 -5.81 -9.48
N VAL A 67 6.42 -7.10 -9.27
CA VAL A 67 5.77 -7.61 -8.05
C VAL A 67 6.63 -8.62 -7.28
N PHE A 68 6.44 -8.68 -5.96
CA PHE A 68 7.11 -9.61 -5.05
C PHE A 68 8.64 -9.60 -5.06
N GLY A 69 9.25 -8.53 -5.60
CA GLY A 69 10.71 -8.40 -5.79
C GLY A 69 11.23 -8.93 -7.13
N TYR A 70 10.34 -9.28 -8.06
CA TYR A 70 10.67 -9.70 -9.42
C TYR A 70 10.40 -8.57 -10.43
N ARG A 71 11.21 -8.51 -11.50
CA ARG A 71 11.15 -7.45 -12.53
C ARG A 71 10.11 -7.78 -13.61
N THR A 72 8.84 -7.73 -13.22
CA THR A 72 7.71 -8.19 -14.04
C THR A 72 6.99 -7.09 -14.84
N SER A 73 7.46 -5.85 -14.76
CA SER A 73 6.96 -4.76 -15.61
C SER A 73 7.42 -4.98 -17.05
N ALA A 74 6.52 -5.37 -17.95
CA ALA A 74 6.86 -5.59 -19.36
C ALA A 74 7.35 -4.29 -20.01
N ARG A 75 6.77 -3.15 -19.61
CA ARG A 75 7.17 -1.83 -20.07
C ARG A 75 8.62 -1.49 -19.73
N GLU A 76 9.04 -1.77 -18.51
CA GLU A 76 10.37 -1.36 -18.03
C GLU A 76 11.44 -2.46 -18.24
N PHE A 77 11.05 -3.73 -18.25
CA PHE A 77 11.96 -4.88 -18.23
C PHE A 77 11.67 -5.96 -19.28
N GLY A 78 10.74 -5.75 -20.21
CA GLY A 78 10.31 -6.77 -21.18
C GLY A 78 11.41 -7.30 -22.11
N ASP A 79 12.47 -6.52 -22.34
CA ASP A 79 13.64 -6.94 -23.12
C ASP A 79 14.69 -7.69 -22.26
N SER A 80 14.47 -7.84 -20.94
CA SER A 80 15.39 -8.56 -20.06
C SER A 80 15.39 -10.06 -20.38
N PRO A 81 16.57 -10.71 -20.46
CA PRO A 81 16.64 -12.16 -20.65
C PRO A 81 16.03 -12.97 -19.49
N THR A 82 15.79 -12.34 -18.34
CA THR A 82 15.15 -12.98 -17.17
C THR A 82 13.66 -12.72 -17.08
N PHE A 83 13.08 -11.86 -17.94
CA PHE A 83 11.71 -11.38 -17.80
C PHE A 83 10.69 -12.51 -17.64
N ASP A 84 10.69 -13.49 -18.56
CA ASP A 84 9.75 -14.61 -18.52
C ASP A 84 9.92 -15.47 -17.25
N ALA A 85 11.17 -15.64 -16.78
CA ALA A 85 11.45 -16.37 -15.55
C ALA A 85 11.00 -15.61 -14.30
N ASP A 86 11.15 -14.28 -14.30
CA ASP A 86 10.69 -13.40 -13.23
C ASP A 86 9.15 -13.40 -13.13
N VAL A 87 8.45 -13.35 -14.27
CA VAL A 87 6.98 -13.46 -14.33
C VAL A 87 6.50 -14.82 -13.83
N ALA A 88 7.16 -15.91 -14.26
CA ALA A 88 6.81 -17.26 -13.81
C ALA A 88 7.00 -17.43 -12.29
N ALA A 89 8.15 -16.99 -11.75
CA ALA A 89 8.44 -17.08 -10.32
C ALA A 89 7.49 -16.21 -9.48
N ALA A 90 7.16 -15.00 -9.94
CA ALA A 90 6.19 -14.15 -9.29
C ALA A 90 4.77 -14.77 -9.29
N THR A 91 4.41 -15.48 -10.36
CA THR A 91 3.12 -16.19 -10.46
C THR A 91 3.06 -17.36 -9.48
N GLU A 92 4.16 -18.12 -9.35
CA GLU A 92 4.26 -19.20 -8.36
C GLU A 92 4.10 -18.68 -6.92
N VAL A 93 4.73 -17.54 -6.60
CA VAL A 93 4.54 -16.86 -5.31
C VAL A 93 3.09 -16.41 -5.12
N ALA A 94 2.47 -15.82 -6.14
CA ALA A 94 1.08 -15.37 -6.06
C ALA A 94 0.13 -16.54 -5.78
N ASP A 95 0.33 -17.67 -6.45
CA ASP A 95 -0.46 -18.89 -6.26
C ASP A 95 -0.29 -19.44 -4.84
N ALA A 96 0.95 -19.55 -4.35
CA ALA A 96 1.22 -20.00 -2.98
C ALA A 96 0.60 -19.07 -1.92
N LEU A 97 0.60 -17.76 -2.15
CA LEU A 97 -0.04 -16.77 -1.26
C LEU A 97 -1.57 -16.94 -1.25
N LYS A 98 -2.19 -17.18 -2.41
CA LYS A 98 -3.64 -17.44 -2.48
C LYS A 98 -4.01 -18.73 -1.77
N ASP A 99 -3.24 -19.79 -1.96
CA ASP A 99 -3.43 -21.07 -1.29
C ASP A 99 -3.27 -20.94 0.24
N SER A 100 -2.38 -20.05 0.68
CA SER A 100 -2.25 -19.67 2.09
C SER A 100 -3.21 -18.55 2.51
N GLY A 101 -4.25 -18.20 1.75
CA GLY A 101 -5.34 -17.32 2.20
C GLY A 101 -5.03 -15.82 2.22
N TRP A 102 -3.96 -15.37 1.53
CA TRP A 102 -3.78 -13.96 1.19
C TRP A 102 -4.70 -13.55 0.04
N ALA A 103 -5.07 -12.28 0.03
CA ALA A 103 -5.81 -11.66 -1.07
C ALA A 103 -5.00 -10.52 -1.70
N PHE A 104 -5.37 -10.12 -2.91
CA PHE A 104 -4.69 -9.07 -3.65
C PHE A 104 -5.59 -7.87 -3.89
N ALA A 105 -4.95 -6.71 -4.02
CA ALA A 105 -5.58 -5.48 -4.48
C ALA A 105 -4.65 -4.77 -5.47
N SER A 106 -5.25 -3.95 -6.33
CA SER A 106 -4.50 -2.98 -7.11
C SER A 106 -4.04 -1.84 -6.22
N HIS A 107 -2.78 -1.45 -6.39
CA HIS A 107 -2.27 -0.16 -5.92
C HIS A 107 -1.88 0.75 -7.10
N THR A 108 -2.54 0.53 -8.24
CA THR A 108 -2.26 1.12 -9.56
C THR A 108 -0.87 0.74 -10.09
N TRP A 109 -0.58 0.98 -11.36
CA TRP A 109 0.72 0.59 -11.91
C TRP A 109 1.84 1.50 -11.41
N GLY A 110 1.67 2.82 -11.48
CA GLY A 110 2.73 3.80 -11.22
C GLY A 110 2.71 4.45 -9.84
N HIS A 111 1.82 4.03 -8.93
CA HIS A 111 1.67 4.59 -7.58
C HIS A 111 1.51 6.13 -7.59
N ARG A 112 0.65 6.64 -8.48
CA ARG A 112 0.41 8.08 -8.65
C ARG A 112 -0.87 8.50 -7.93
N THR A 113 -0.94 9.78 -7.54
CA THR A 113 -2.15 10.35 -6.92
C THR A 113 -3.30 10.41 -7.94
N VAL A 114 -4.18 9.40 -7.93
CA VAL A 114 -5.27 9.21 -8.90
C VAL A 114 -6.10 10.49 -9.18
N PRO A 115 -6.53 11.28 -8.18
CA PRO A 115 -7.33 12.48 -8.44
C PRO A 115 -6.59 13.59 -9.20
N LYS A 116 -5.25 13.53 -9.28
CA LYS A 116 -4.41 14.50 -9.99
C LYS A 116 -4.09 14.10 -11.42
N LEU A 117 -4.42 12.88 -11.82
CA LEU A 117 -4.19 12.38 -13.17
C LEU A 117 -5.23 12.95 -14.14
N THR A 118 -4.84 13.21 -15.39
CA THR A 118 -5.81 13.27 -16.49
C THR A 118 -6.46 11.90 -16.71
N MET A 119 -7.56 11.83 -17.47
CA MET A 119 -8.17 10.54 -17.80
C MET A 119 -7.22 9.66 -18.62
N GLU A 120 -6.48 10.22 -19.58
CA GLU A 120 -5.47 9.49 -20.36
C GLU A 120 -4.37 8.91 -19.47
N GLU A 121 -3.87 9.69 -18.49
CA GLU A 121 -2.87 9.20 -17.54
C GLU A 121 -3.41 8.10 -16.63
N LEU A 122 -4.68 8.21 -16.22
CA LEU A 122 -5.33 7.17 -15.42
C LEU A 122 -5.56 5.89 -16.23
N GLU A 123 -6.01 6.02 -17.48
CA GLU A 123 -6.20 4.90 -18.39
C GLU A 123 -4.90 4.16 -18.69
N PHE A 124 -3.83 4.93 -18.89
CA PHE A 124 -2.47 4.42 -19.02
C PHE A 124 -2.06 3.63 -17.76
N ASP A 125 -2.19 4.23 -16.59
CA ASP A 125 -1.71 3.64 -15.32
C ASP A 125 -2.51 2.36 -14.98
N MET A 126 -3.83 2.41 -15.06
CA MET A 126 -4.66 1.23 -14.79
C MET A 126 -4.53 0.18 -15.88
N GLY A 127 -4.42 0.59 -17.15
CA GLY A 127 -4.23 -0.30 -18.28
C GLY A 127 -2.96 -1.14 -18.15
N HIS A 128 -1.83 -0.52 -17.79
CA HIS A 128 -0.60 -1.26 -17.53
C HIS A 128 -0.72 -2.19 -16.32
N TRP A 129 -1.44 -1.79 -15.26
CA TRP A 129 -1.67 -2.67 -14.12
C TRP A 129 -2.43 -3.94 -14.53
N HIS A 130 -3.52 -3.81 -15.29
CA HIS A 130 -4.31 -4.95 -15.78
C HIS A 130 -3.57 -5.81 -16.82
N GLN A 131 -2.62 -5.24 -17.56
CA GLN A 131 -1.84 -5.98 -18.55
C GLN A 131 -0.63 -6.71 -17.96
N GLU A 132 -0.02 -6.17 -16.90
CA GLU A 132 1.27 -6.65 -16.40
C GLU A 132 1.18 -7.29 -15.02
N VAL A 133 0.28 -6.82 -14.16
CA VAL A 133 0.17 -7.26 -12.76
C VAL A 133 -0.98 -8.24 -12.57
N GLU A 134 -2.18 -7.91 -13.05
CA GLU A 134 -3.36 -8.77 -12.90
C GLU A 134 -3.16 -10.21 -13.41
N PRO A 135 -2.46 -10.47 -14.54
CA PRO A 135 -2.24 -11.84 -15.01
C PRO A 135 -1.40 -12.70 -14.05
N ILE A 136 -0.55 -12.08 -13.22
CA ILE A 136 0.29 -12.76 -12.22
C ILE A 136 -0.55 -13.06 -10.97
N LEU A 137 -1.35 -12.09 -10.52
CA LEU A 137 -2.10 -12.20 -9.26
C LEU A 137 -3.41 -12.99 -9.43
N GLY A 138 -4.03 -12.87 -10.60
CA GLY A 138 -5.41 -13.27 -10.89
C GLY A 138 -6.41 -12.10 -10.77
N PRO A 139 -7.69 -12.36 -11.09
CA PRO A 139 -8.74 -11.34 -11.11
C PRO A 139 -8.79 -10.56 -9.79
N THR A 140 -8.75 -9.23 -9.88
CA THR A 140 -8.65 -8.36 -8.70
C THR A 140 -9.70 -7.25 -8.76
N ASP A 141 -10.57 -7.18 -7.76
CA ASP A 141 -11.68 -6.22 -7.70
C ASP A 141 -11.51 -5.17 -6.59
N MET A 142 -10.39 -5.21 -5.85
CA MET A 142 -10.06 -4.26 -4.80
C MET A 142 -9.06 -3.23 -5.29
N LEU A 143 -9.36 -1.95 -5.10
CA LEU A 143 -8.45 -0.84 -5.34
C LEU A 143 -8.10 -0.16 -4.02
N ILE A 144 -6.82 -0.14 -3.71
CA ILE A 144 -6.28 0.70 -2.65
C ILE A 144 -5.69 1.94 -3.31
N TYR A 145 -6.20 3.13 -3.01
CA TYR A 145 -5.71 4.36 -3.63
C TYR A 145 -4.28 4.68 -3.14
N PRO A 146 -3.32 4.95 -4.05
CA PRO A 146 -2.04 5.53 -3.70
C PRO A 146 -2.22 6.78 -2.85
N PHE A 147 -1.47 6.85 -1.75
CA PHE A 147 -1.57 7.93 -0.75
C PHE A 147 -2.95 8.09 -0.09
N GLY A 148 -3.86 7.12 -0.26
CA GLY A 148 -5.25 7.21 0.22
C GLY A 148 -6.09 8.28 -0.50
N ALA A 149 -5.65 8.76 -1.66
CA ALA A 149 -6.28 9.86 -2.36
C ALA A 149 -7.50 9.40 -3.18
N ASP A 150 -8.68 9.52 -2.57
CA ASP A 150 -9.95 9.12 -3.15
C ASP A 150 -10.37 9.98 -4.37
N VAL A 151 -11.06 9.37 -5.34
CA VAL A 151 -11.62 10.01 -6.55
C VAL A 151 -12.82 10.90 -6.27
N THR A 152 -13.38 10.85 -5.05
CA THR A 152 -14.40 11.80 -4.57
C THR A 152 -14.07 12.31 -3.17
N GLY A 153 -14.73 13.40 -2.78
CA GLY A 153 -14.75 13.86 -1.40
C GLY A 153 -15.84 13.16 -0.56
N PRO A 154 -16.37 13.85 0.47
CA PRO A 154 -17.50 13.35 1.26
C PRO A 154 -18.74 13.10 0.37
N GLY A 155 -19.42 11.96 0.57
CA GLY A 155 -20.61 11.58 -0.21
C GLY A 155 -20.42 10.29 -1.01
N THR A 156 -21.49 9.73 -1.58
CA THR A 156 -21.44 8.51 -2.40
C THR A 156 -20.65 8.72 -3.69
N TYR A 157 -20.00 7.68 -4.20
CA TYR A 157 -19.64 7.62 -5.61
C TYR A 157 -20.89 7.63 -6.48
N THR A 158 -20.81 8.38 -7.57
CA THR A 158 -21.90 8.63 -8.50
C THR A 158 -21.44 8.40 -9.92
N GLU A 159 -22.36 7.96 -10.78
CA GLU A 159 -22.07 7.61 -12.18
C GLU A 159 -21.63 8.80 -13.05
N ASP A 160 -21.82 10.04 -12.61
CA ASP A 160 -21.31 11.25 -13.28
C ASP A 160 -19.80 11.48 -13.03
N ASN A 161 -19.20 10.81 -12.03
CA ASN A 161 -17.75 10.82 -11.87
C ASN A 161 -17.10 9.87 -12.88
N GLU A 162 -16.51 10.45 -13.93
CA GLU A 162 -15.84 9.73 -15.01
C GLU A 162 -14.72 8.79 -14.52
N ARG A 163 -13.93 9.18 -13.52
CA ARG A 163 -12.87 8.32 -12.96
C ARG A 163 -13.46 7.11 -12.24
N TYR A 164 -14.50 7.34 -11.44
CA TYR A 164 -15.19 6.23 -10.77
C TYR A 164 -15.79 5.27 -11.78
N ARG A 165 -16.52 5.78 -12.78
CA ARG A 165 -17.10 4.94 -13.86
C ARG A 165 -16.04 4.12 -14.59
N TYR A 166 -14.92 4.74 -14.95
CA TYR A 166 -13.80 4.02 -15.56
C TYR A 166 -13.27 2.88 -14.67
N LEU A 167 -13.05 3.14 -13.38
CA LEU A 167 -12.63 2.09 -12.43
C LEU A 167 -13.70 0.98 -12.29
N ARG A 168 -14.98 1.32 -12.37
CA ARG A 168 -16.07 0.34 -12.36
C ARG A 168 -16.07 -0.56 -13.59
N ASP A 169 -15.82 0.03 -14.76
CA ASP A 169 -15.75 -0.68 -16.04
C ASP A 169 -14.56 -1.65 -16.07
N LEU A 170 -13.47 -1.33 -15.38
CA LEU A 170 -12.33 -2.23 -15.16
C LEU A 170 -12.61 -3.38 -14.18
N GLY A 171 -13.76 -3.37 -13.49
CA GLY A 171 -14.17 -4.45 -12.60
C GLY A 171 -14.02 -4.16 -11.11
N TYR A 172 -13.47 -3.01 -10.69
CA TYR A 172 -13.31 -2.70 -9.27
C TYR A 172 -14.66 -2.56 -8.55
N ARG A 173 -14.76 -3.19 -7.38
CA ARG A 173 -15.95 -3.21 -6.51
C ARG A 173 -15.68 -2.69 -5.11
N SER A 174 -14.43 -2.77 -4.64
CA SER A 174 -14.05 -2.33 -3.30
C SER A 174 -12.94 -1.28 -3.38
N PHE A 175 -13.13 -0.16 -2.68
CA PHE A 175 -12.25 1.01 -2.76
C PHE A 175 -11.76 1.39 -1.37
N PHE A 176 -10.44 1.55 -1.21
CA PHE A 176 -9.85 1.81 0.09
C PHE A 176 -8.98 3.06 0.09
N LEU A 177 -9.27 3.96 1.03
CA LEU A 177 -8.51 5.18 1.29
C LEU A 177 -7.75 5.08 2.62
N VAL A 178 -7.06 6.15 2.99
CA VAL A 178 -6.38 6.28 4.28
C VAL A 178 -7.02 7.41 5.07
N ASP A 179 -7.58 7.10 6.22
CA ASP A 179 -8.10 8.08 7.18
C ASP A 179 -7.92 7.53 8.60
N GLY A 180 -7.01 8.16 9.34
CA GLY A 180 -6.74 7.85 10.75
C GLY A 180 -7.40 8.80 11.74
N THR A 181 -8.39 9.60 11.31
CA THR A 181 -9.13 10.52 12.20
C THR A 181 -10.27 9.84 12.94
N SER A 182 -10.69 8.66 12.47
CA SER A 182 -11.69 7.81 13.10
C SER A 182 -11.16 6.37 13.23
N LYS A 183 -11.74 5.58 14.14
CA LYS A 183 -11.34 4.17 14.35
C LYS A 183 -11.78 3.25 13.21
N ALA A 184 -12.87 3.61 12.56
CA ALA A 184 -13.44 2.90 11.44
C ALA A 184 -14.38 3.83 10.67
N TRP A 185 -14.35 3.73 9.35
CA TRP A 185 -15.32 4.36 8.47
C TRP A 185 -15.48 3.49 7.23
N GLY A 186 -16.74 3.33 6.79
CA GLY A 186 -17.08 2.59 5.59
C GLY A 186 -18.43 3.03 5.04
N GLN A 187 -18.58 2.85 3.74
CA GLN A 187 -19.76 3.14 2.97
C GLN A 187 -20.05 1.93 2.08
N LEU A 188 -21.13 1.23 2.40
CA LEU A 188 -21.64 0.13 1.61
C LEU A 188 -22.84 0.63 0.80
N GLU A 189 -22.74 0.55 -0.53
CA GLU A 189 -23.79 0.97 -1.45
C GLU A 189 -24.11 -0.17 -2.43
N PRO A 190 -25.26 -0.10 -3.14
CA PRO A 190 -25.53 -1.02 -4.24
C PRO A 190 -24.37 -1.02 -5.26
N GLY A 191 -23.67 -2.15 -5.33
CA GLY A 191 -22.62 -2.40 -6.32
C GLY A 191 -21.20 -2.08 -5.86
N TYR A 192 -20.96 -1.35 -4.78
CA TYR A 192 -19.60 -1.10 -4.29
C TYR A 192 -19.48 -0.97 -2.77
N TYR A 193 -18.27 -1.20 -2.28
CA TYR A 193 -17.85 -0.84 -0.94
C TYR A 193 -16.73 0.18 -1.00
N ARG A 194 -16.77 1.18 -0.11
CA ARG A 194 -15.69 2.13 0.10
C ARG A 194 -15.33 2.18 1.58
N GLY A 195 -14.06 2.04 1.93
CA GLY A 195 -13.63 1.98 3.32
C GLY A 195 -12.36 2.78 3.60
N SER A 196 -12.28 3.31 4.81
CA SER A 196 -11.05 3.93 5.32
C SER A 196 -10.16 2.89 5.99
N ARG A 197 -8.85 3.08 5.85
CA ARG A 197 -7.83 2.32 6.56
C ARG A 197 -6.99 3.26 7.42
N ILE A 198 -6.48 2.72 8.51
CA ILE A 198 -5.49 3.38 9.36
C ILE A 198 -4.12 2.88 8.90
N ASN A 199 -3.28 3.79 8.43
CA ASN A 199 -1.91 3.47 8.07
C ASN A 199 -1.07 3.25 9.33
N VAL A 200 -0.21 2.21 9.30
CA VAL A 200 0.82 1.96 10.31
C VAL A 200 2.16 2.14 9.62
N ASP A 201 2.79 3.28 9.87
CA ASP A 201 4.04 3.71 9.24
C ASP A 201 4.79 4.69 10.16
N GLY A 202 5.94 5.17 9.71
CA GLY A 202 6.75 6.12 10.48
C GLY A 202 6.06 7.45 10.79
N ILE A 203 5.06 7.87 9.99
CA ILE A 203 4.33 9.14 10.12
C ILE A 203 3.24 9.01 11.19
N SER A 204 2.39 7.99 11.05
CA SER A 204 1.32 7.66 11.98
C SER A 204 1.87 7.28 13.36
N LEU A 205 2.98 6.53 13.42
CA LEU A 205 3.66 6.22 14.67
C LEU A 205 4.18 7.48 15.38
N ALA A 206 4.81 8.39 14.64
CA ALA A 206 5.30 9.65 15.20
C ALA A 206 4.14 10.53 15.70
N ALA A 207 3.03 10.59 14.96
CA ALA A 207 1.84 11.34 15.35
C ALA A 207 1.12 10.74 16.58
N ALA A 208 1.13 9.42 16.73
CA ALA A 208 0.56 8.75 17.90
C ALA A 208 1.42 9.00 19.14
N VAL A 209 2.73 8.85 19.04
CA VAL A 209 3.68 9.10 20.14
C VAL A 209 3.62 10.56 20.61
N SER A 210 3.50 11.52 19.68
CA SER A 210 3.38 12.94 20.01
C SER A 210 2.02 13.34 20.59
N GLY A 211 1.01 12.47 20.50
CA GLY A 211 -0.38 12.75 20.87
C GLY A 211 -1.15 13.59 19.84
N GLU A 212 -0.56 13.92 18.68
CA GLU A 212 -1.26 14.66 17.62
C GLU A 212 -2.38 13.83 16.99
N ARG A 213 -2.17 12.52 16.84
CA ARG A 213 -3.16 11.57 16.32
C ARG A 213 -2.98 10.20 16.99
N PRO A 214 -3.63 9.94 18.13
CA PRO A 214 -3.41 8.74 18.94
C PRO A 214 -4.17 7.49 18.43
N VAL A 215 -4.61 7.46 17.16
CA VAL A 215 -5.46 6.36 16.64
C VAL A 215 -4.82 4.97 16.78
N LEU A 216 -3.49 4.90 16.79
CA LEU A 216 -2.76 3.64 16.96
C LEU A 216 -2.83 3.08 18.39
N GLU A 217 -3.08 3.92 19.40
CA GLU A 217 -3.20 3.50 20.82
C GLU A 217 -4.37 2.52 21.06
N GLU A 218 -5.30 2.43 20.10
CA GLU A 218 -6.40 1.45 20.11
C GLU A 218 -5.95 0.02 19.78
N PHE A 219 -4.81 -0.14 19.10
CA PHE A 219 -4.34 -1.44 18.59
C PHE A 219 -3.11 -1.93 19.34
N PHE A 220 -2.20 -1.02 19.72
CA PHE A 220 -0.98 -1.33 20.46
C PHE A 220 -0.46 -0.05 21.14
N ASP A 221 0.47 -0.17 22.10
CA ASP A 221 1.16 1.00 22.64
C ASP A 221 2.22 1.50 21.63
N PRO A 222 2.07 2.69 21.02
CA PRO A 222 3.02 3.22 20.06
C PRO A 222 4.42 3.41 20.64
N ARG A 223 4.52 3.62 21.96
CA ARG A 223 5.79 3.88 22.65
C ARG A 223 6.56 2.59 22.90
N SER A 224 5.88 1.44 23.03
CA SER A 224 6.52 0.16 23.29
C SER A 224 7.17 -0.46 22.05
N VAL A 225 6.82 0.01 20.85
CA VAL A 225 7.35 -0.49 19.56
C VAL A 225 8.35 0.46 18.90
N LEU A 226 8.72 1.55 19.59
CA LEU A 226 9.77 2.44 19.11
C LEU A 226 11.14 1.80 19.32
N ASP A 227 11.85 1.57 18.23
CA ASP A 227 13.26 1.18 18.28
C ASP A 227 14.11 2.34 18.85
N PRO A 228 14.84 2.15 19.97
CA PRO A 228 15.76 3.15 20.51
C PRO A 228 16.88 3.56 19.53
N ALA A 229 17.22 2.71 18.57
CA ALA A 229 18.21 3.00 17.53
C ALA A 229 17.66 3.88 16.39
N ARG A 230 16.35 4.19 16.38
CA ARG A 230 15.71 4.98 15.33
C ARG A 230 16.29 6.41 15.28
N PRO A 231 16.76 6.89 14.11
CA PRO A 231 17.26 8.26 13.97
C PRO A 231 16.18 9.32 14.24
N GLU A 232 16.52 10.40 14.94
CA GLU A 232 15.59 11.51 15.25
C GLU A 232 15.04 12.21 13.99
N SER A 233 15.75 12.12 12.87
CA SER A 233 15.43 12.78 11.60
C SER A 233 14.30 12.14 10.80
N ILE A 234 13.91 10.89 11.10
CA ILE A 234 12.83 10.16 10.41
C ILE A 234 11.49 10.37 11.15
N ARG A 235 11.24 11.59 11.61
CA ARG A 235 9.87 12.07 11.86
C ARG A 235 9.35 12.54 10.50
N GLY A 236 8.13 12.14 10.13
CA GLY A 236 7.49 12.58 8.87
C GLY A 236 7.62 14.09 8.60
N PRO A 237 7.40 14.56 7.36
CA PRO A 237 7.68 15.94 6.97
C PRO A 237 7.14 16.92 8.03
N LYS A 238 8.03 17.74 8.58
CA LYS A 238 7.68 18.76 9.58
C LYS A 238 6.51 19.57 9.03
N LYS A 239 5.41 19.63 9.78
CA LYS A 239 4.34 20.61 9.56
C LYS A 239 5.01 21.97 9.32
N PRO A 240 4.67 22.72 8.25
CA PRO A 240 5.14 24.08 8.12
C PRO A 240 4.80 24.82 9.41
N SER A 241 5.79 25.47 10.01
CA SER A 241 5.56 26.37 11.14
C SER A 241 4.40 27.29 10.78
N ALA A 242 3.41 27.40 11.68
CA ALA A 242 2.38 28.41 11.52
C ALA A 242 3.08 29.75 11.25
N ALA A 243 2.71 30.41 10.16
CA ALA A 243 3.25 31.73 9.85
C ALA A 243 2.99 32.64 11.06
N PRO A 244 3.95 33.47 11.47
CA PRO A 244 3.74 34.39 12.58
C PRO A 244 2.50 35.23 12.26
N SER A 245 1.56 35.26 13.21
CA SER A 245 0.36 36.09 13.12
C SER A 245 0.78 37.51 12.79
N SER A 246 0.42 38.01 11.61
CA SER A 246 0.70 39.38 11.22
C SER A 246 -0.02 40.32 12.18
N SER A 247 0.73 40.96 13.08
CA SER A 247 0.23 42.01 13.93
C SER A 247 -0.13 43.24 13.09
N ALA A 248 -1.36 43.72 13.30
CA ALA A 248 -1.84 45.07 13.05
C ALA A 248 -1.73 45.63 11.62
N ALA A 249 -2.87 45.66 10.93
CA ALA A 249 -3.09 46.57 9.80
C ALA A 249 -3.00 48.03 10.29
N ALA A 250 -2.05 48.79 9.76
CA ALA A 250 -2.02 50.24 9.90
C ALA A 250 -3.18 50.88 9.11
N PRO A 251 -3.83 51.94 9.61
CA PRO A 251 -4.98 52.55 8.95
C PRO A 251 -4.54 53.28 7.68
N ARG A 252 -5.18 52.96 6.56
CA ARG A 252 -5.01 53.67 5.29
C ARG A 252 -5.61 55.07 5.38
N THR A 253 -4.78 56.10 5.25
CA THR A 253 -5.23 57.47 4.99
C THR A 253 -5.81 57.58 3.58
N PRO A 254 -6.95 58.26 3.38
CA PRO A 254 -7.45 58.54 2.04
C PRO A 254 -6.65 59.69 1.43
N ARG A 255 -6.36 59.59 0.12
CA ARG A 255 -5.83 60.70 -0.68
C ARG A 255 -6.87 61.11 -1.73
N PRO A 256 -6.84 62.38 -2.16
CA PRO A 256 -7.98 63.14 -2.68
C PRO A 256 -8.50 62.68 -4.05
#